data_AF-A0A5S9M323-F1
#
_entry.id   AF-A0A5S9M323-F1
#
_cell.length_a   1.000
_cell.length_b   1.000
_cell.length_c   1.000
_cell.angle_alpha   90.00
_cell.angle_beta   90.00
_cell.angle_gamma   90.00
#
_symmetry.space_group_name_H-M   'P 1'
#
loop_
_entity.id
_entity.type
_entity.pdbx_description
1 polymer ?
#
loop_
_entity_poly.entity_id
_entity_poly.type
_entity_poly.pdbx_seq_one_letter_code
_entity_poly.pdbx_strand_id
1 'polypeptide(L)'
;MAEGITSNVFWRKDDVVYTPSLDTGILNGVTRRYCMETLHAMGVSLKEGRYPVSHLLSADEAWMTNSVQGVVPFSSIGDIHLPKKTAGPSQQS
;
A
#
# COMPACT_ATOMS: atom_id res chain seq x y z
N MET A 1 -6.73 -6.88 -25.11
CA MET A 1 -6.20 -7.95 -24.25
C MET A 1 -6.14 -7.37 -22.85
N ALA A 2 -7.16 -7.62 -22.02
CA ALA A 2 -7.24 -7.06 -20.66
C ALA A 2 -6.77 -8.15 -19.70
N GLU A 3 -5.46 -8.30 -19.57
CA GLU A 3 -4.89 -9.14 -18.52
C GLU A 3 -5.17 -8.44 -17.19
N GLY A 4 -6.05 -9.05 -16.40
CA GLY A 4 -6.60 -8.48 -15.17
C GLY A 4 -5.50 -7.96 -14.26
N ILE A 5 -5.48 -6.65 -14.06
CA ILE A 5 -4.64 -5.98 -13.07
C ILE A 5 -5.24 -6.29 -11.70
N THR A 6 -5.06 -7.52 -11.22
CA THR A 6 -5.49 -7.94 -9.87
C THR A 6 -4.44 -7.46 -8.88
N SER A 7 -4.27 -6.14 -8.78
CA SER A 7 -3.28 -5.52 -7.90
C SER A 7 -3.91 -5.20 -6.54
N ASN A 8 -3.23 -5.58 -5.46
CA ASN A 8 -3.61 -5.16 -4.12
C ASN A 8 -2.90 -3.88 -3.78
N VAL A 9 -3.57 -2.93 -3.14
CA VAL A 9 -2.96 -1.68 -2.68
C VAL A 9 -2.73 -1.76 -1.18
N PHE A 10 -1.55 -1.33 -0.76
CA PHE A 10 -1.17 -1.15 0.62
C PHE A 10 -0.54 0.23 0.77
N TRP A 11 -0.73 0.87 1.92
CA TRP A 11 -0.08 2.13 2.23
C TRP A 11 0.22 2.22 3.72
N ARG A 12 1.30 2.92 4.05
CA ARG A 12 1.66 3.22 5.44
C ARG A 12 1.37 4.67 5.75
N LYS A 13 0.76 4.90 6.89
CA LYS A 13 0.62 6.22 7.49
C LYS A 13 1.00 6.11 8.96
N ASP A 14 2.01 6.87 9.37
CA ASP A 14 2.67 6.72 10.66
C ASP A 14 3.21 5.28 10.80
N ASP A 15 2.89 4.59 11.90
CA ASP A 15 3.34 3.21 12.18
C ASP A 15 2.33 2.12 11.76
N VAL A 16 1.31 2.49 10.98
CA VAL A 16 0.23 1.56 10.59
C VAL A 16 0.18 1.39 9.08
N VAL A 17 0.14 0.14 8.65
CA VAL A 17 -0.16 -0.25 7.27
C VAL A 17 -1.65 -0.47 7.12
N TYR A 18 -2.18 -0.04 5.98
CA TYR A 18 -3.58 -0.10 5.63
C TYR A 18 -3.76 -0.80 4.29
N THR A 19 -4.89 -1.47 4.13
CA THR A 19 -5.32 -2.05 2.86
C THR A 19 -6.85 -2.01 2.76
N PRO A 20 -7.46 -1.88 1.57
CA PRO A 20 -8.90 -1.88 1.44
C PRO A 20 -9.48 -3.25 1.83
N SER A 21 -10.70 -3.25 2.37
CA SER A 21 -11.45 -4.48 2.65
C SER A 21 -11.88 -5.19 1.36
N LEU A 22 -12.03 -6.50 1.41
CA LEU A 22 -12.51 -7.30 0.27
C LEU A 22 -13.88 -6.82 -0.25
N ASP A 23 -14.72 -6.24 0.62
CA ASP A 23 -16.03 -5.67 0.26
C ASP A 23 -15.96 -4.45 -0.68
N THR A 24 -14.76 -3.99 -1.02
CA THR A 24 -14.54 -2.96 -2.04
C THR A 24 -14.49 -3.54 -3.46
N GLY A 25 -14.64 -4.87 -3.62
CA GLY A 25 -14.59 -5.57 -4.90
C GLY A 25 -13.18 -5.97 -5.32
N ILE A 26 -12.20 -5.86 -4.42
CA ILE A 26 -10.82 -6.30 -4.66
C ILE A 26 -10.74 -7.83 -4.59
N LEU A 27 -9.84 -8.40 -5.40
CA LEU A 27 -9.65 -9.84 -5.43
C LEU A 27 -8.85 -10.30 -4.21
N ASN A 28 -9.38 -11.29 -3.50
CA ASN A 28 -8.69 -11.95 -2.39
C ASN A 28 -7.62 -12.94 -2.89
N GLY A 29 -6.60 -12.42 -3.58
CA GLY A 29 -5.54 -13.23 -4.17
C GLY A 29 -4.60 -13.84 -3.12
N VAL A 30 -3.96 -14.97 -3.46
CA VAL A 30 -2.91 -15.62 -2.63
C VAL A 30 -1.80 -14.62 -2.27
N THR A 31 -1.42 -13.75 -3.21
CA THR A 31 -0.43 -12.69 -2.99
C THR A 31 -0.85 -11.71 -1.89
N ARG A 32 -2.14 -11.35 -1.78
CA ARG A 32 -2.65 -10.47 -0.73
C ARG A 32 -2.46 -11.10 0.64
N ARG A 33 -2.92 -12.34 0.79
CA ARG A 33 -2.80 -13.10 2.05
C ARG A 33 -1.35 -13.22 2.49
N TYR A 34 -0.46 -13.60 1.57
CA TYR A 34 0.97 -13.70 1.85
C TYR A 34 1.58 -12.38 2.34
N CYS A 35 1.22 -11.24 1.73
CA CYS A 35 1.68 -9.93 2.20
C CYS A 35 1.16 -9.60 3.60
N MET A 36 -0.10 -9.88 3.89
CA MET A 36 -0.68 -9.63 5.21
C MET A 36 -0.04 -10.51 6.29
N GLU A 37 0.19 -11.80 5.99
CA GLU A 37 0.89 -12.74 6.87
C GLU A 37 2.34 -12.30 7.12
N THR A 38 3.04 -11.81 6.09
CA THR A 38 4.40 -11.29 6.22
C THR A 38 4.45 -10.06 7.12
N LEU A 39 3.55 -9.10 6.92
CA LEU A 39 3.46 -7.89 7.76
C LEU A 39 3.16 -8.25 9.22
N HIS A 40 2.24 -9.20 9.44
CA HIS A 40 1.93 -9.70 10.77
C HIS A 40 3.13 -10.39 11.42
N ALA A 41 3.86 -11.24 10.70
CA ALA A 41 5.07 -11.90 11.18
C ALA A 41 6.20 -10.92 11.53
N MET A 42 6.24 -9.77 10.86
CA MET A 42 7.17 -8.67 11.16
C MET A 42 6.73 -7.78 12.33
N GLY A 43 5.56 -8.05 12.94
CA GLY A 43 5.01 -7.23 14.02
C GLY A 43 4.47 -5.86 13.56
N VAL A 44 4.20 -5.70 12.26
CA VAL A 44 3.67 -4.45 11.70
C VAL A 44 2.17 -4.38 11.94
N SER A 45 1.69 -3.23 12.45
CA SER A 45 0.27 -2.98 12.62
C SER A 45 -0.43 -2.87 11.26
N LEU A 46 -1.38 -3.77 10.98
CA LEU A 46 -2.12 -3.82 9.72
C LEU A 46 -3.62 -3.62 9.97
N LYS A 47 -4.23 -2.66 9.26
CA LYS A 47 -5.68 -2.41 9.29
C LYS A 47 -6.32 -2.61 7.93
N GLU A 48 -7.18 -3.61 7.84
CA GLU A 48 -8.09 -3.81 6.71
C GLU A 48 -9.39 -3.02 6.93
N GLY A 49 -9.88 -2.29 5.93
CA GLY A 49 -11.13 -1.53 6.06
C GLY A 49 -11.53 -0.72 4.83
N ARG A 50 -12.59 0.09 4.97
CA ARG A 50 -13.02 1.05 3.94
C ARG A 50 -12.39 2.41 4.23
N TYR A 51 -11.65 2.94 3.26
CA TYR A 51 -10.98 4.22 3.37
C TYR A 51 -11.30 5.11 2.17
N PRO A 52 -11.49 6.42 2.38
CA PRO A 52 -11.58 7.35 1.25
C PRO A 52 -10.23 7.44 0.54
N VAL A 53 -10.24 7.75 -0.76
CA VAL A 53 -9.00 7.91 -1.55
C VAL A 53 -8.07 8.96 -0.91
N SER A 54 -8.61 10.03 -0.32
CA SER A 54 -7.85 11.05 0.40
C SER A 54 -6.96 10.48 1.51
N HIS A 55 -7.35 9.37 2.14
CA HIS A 55 -6.54 8.72 3.16
C HIS A 55 -5.26 8.13 2.57
N LEU A 56 -5.38 7.41 1.45
CA LEU A 56 -4.27 6.87 0.68
C LEU A 56 -3.37 7.99 0.12
N LEU A 57 -3.95 9.08 -0.38
CA LEU A 57 -3.20 10.23 -0.88
C LEU A 57 -2.39 10.95 0.20
N SER A 58 -2.79 10.82 1.47
CA SER A 58 -2.09 11.35 2.64
C SER A 58 -1.10 10.36 3.27
N ALA A 59 -0.82 9.23 2.62
CA ALA A 59 0.10 8.21 3.11
C ALA A 59 1.56 8.65 3.00
N ASP A 60 2.41 8.15 3.89
CA ASP A 60 3.86 8.36 3.84
C ASP A 60 4.50 7.59 2.68
N GLU A 61 3.92 6.42 2.38
CA GLU A 61 4.36 5.51 1.32
C GLU A 61 3.19 4.60 0.94
N ALA A 62 3.18 4.17 -0.32
CA ALA A 62 2.22 3.20 -0.79
C ALA A 62 2.83 2.32 -1.88
N TRP A 63 2.34 1.08 -1.95
CA TRP A 63 2.80 0.07 -2.87
C TRP A 63 1.64 -0.81 -3.32
N MET A 64 1.84 -1.42 -4.48
CA MET A 64 0.92 -2.39 -5.03
C MET A 64 1.58 -3.77 -5.08
N THR A 65 0.77 -4.81 -4.99
CA THR A 65 1.27 -6.18 -5.15
C THR A 65 0.51 -6.91 -6.24
N ASN A 66 1.25 -7.56 -7.13
CA ASN A 66 0.70 -8.44 -8.16
C ASN A 66 1.58 -9.69 -8.34
N SER A 67 1.03 -10.75 -8.90
CA SER A 67 1.73 -12.04 -9.01
C SER A 67 2.88 -12.05 -10.03
N VAL A 68 2.99 -11.02 -10.89
CA VAL A 68 4.01 -10.92 -11.94
C VAL A 68 5.24 -10.15 -11.45
N GLN A 69 5.04 -9.07 -10.70
CA GLN A 69 6.06 -8.10 -10.30
C GLN A 69 6.34 -8.12 -8.78
N GLY A 70 5.56 -8.86 -7.98
CA GLY A 70 5.76 -8.91 -6.53
C GLY A 70 5.30 -7.61 -5.86
N VAL A 71 6.19 -6.94 -5.12
CA VAL A 71 5.92 -5.65 -4.46
C VAL A 71 6.46 -4.52 -5.33
N VAL A 72 5.57 -3.61 -5.75
CA VAL A 72 5.90 -2.47 -6.60
C VAL A 72 5.56 -1.18 -5.86
N PRO A 73 6.56 -0.39 -5.41
CA PRO A 73 6.29 0.94 -4.87
C PRO A 73 5.80 1.86 -5.99
N PHE A 74 4.88 2.78 -5.68
CA PHE A 74 4.46 3.80 -6.62
C PHE A 74 4.64 5.19 -6.02
N SER A 75 5.09 6.14 -6.84
CA SER A 75 5.26 7.56 -6.49
C SER A 75 4.06 8.42 -6.93
N SER A 76 3.09 7.84 -7.62
CA SER A 76 1.84 8.48 -8.03
C SER A 76 0.68 7.49 -8.16
N ILE A 77 -0.54 7.99 -7.93
CA ILE A 77 -1.81 7.29 -8.19
C ILE A 77 -2.61 8.16 -9.16
N GLY A 78 -2.75 7.72 -10.42
CA GLY A 78 -3.29 8.58 -11.48
C GLY A 78 -2.40 9.81 -11.69
N ASP A 79 -2.99 11.00 -11.67
CA ASP A 79 -2.28 12.28 -11.76
C ASP A 79 -1.77 12.81 -10.40
N ILE A 80 -2.04 12.09 -9.31
CA ILE A 80 -1.73 12.57 -7.96
C ILE A 80 -0.41 11.97 -7.50
N HIS A 81 0.57 12.84 -7.25
CA HIS A 81 1.82 12.45 -6.63
C HIS A 81 1.63 12.26 -5.13
N LEU A 82 2.11 11.12 -4.62
CA LEU A 82 2.21 10.95 -3.17
C LEU A 82 3.20 11.98 -2.61
N PRO A 83 3.00 12.46 -1.38
CA PRO A 83 3.94 13.37 -0.75
C PRO A 83 5.33 12.74 -0.79
N LYS A 84 6.28 13.39 -1.47
CA LYS A 84 7.67 12.98 -1.41
C LYS A 84 8.07 13.07 0.05
N LYS A 85 8.50 11.96 0.65
CA LYS A 85 9.24 12.02 1.91
C LYS A 85 10.48 12.85 1.61
N THR A 86 10.45 14.14 1.94
CA THR A 86 11.68 14.92 2.08
C THR A 86 12.46 14.15 3.13
N ALA A 87 13.51 13.45 2.70
CA ALA A 87 14.56 13.07 3.62
C ALA A 87 14.99 14.40 4.26
N GLY A 88 14.50 14.66 5.47
CA GLY A 88 14.96 15.80 6.24
C GLY A 88 16.48 15.70 6.32
N PRO A 89 17.22 16.81 6.23
CA PRO A 89 18.66 16.77 6.41
C PRO A 89 18.93 16.35 7.86
N SER A 90 19.10 15.05 8.09
CA SER A 90 19.75 14.54 9.29
C SER A 90 21.22 14.84 9.14
N GLN A 91 21.64 16.07 9.52
CA GLN A 91 22.91 16.40 10.18
C GLN A 91 22.83 17.88 10.65
N GLN A 92 22.47 18.08 11.92
CA GLN A 92 22.90 19.26 12.68
C GLN A 92 23.34 18.78 14.06
N SER A 93 24.53 19.24 14.45
CA SER A 93 25.28 19.07 15.70
C SER A 93 26.29 17.92 15.73
#